data_AF-A0A8S0FWD3-F1
#
_entry.id   AF-A0A8S0FWD3-F1
#
_cell.length_a   1.000
_cell.length_b   1.000
_cell.length_c   1.000
_cell.angle_alpha   90.00
_cell.angle_beta   90.00
_cell.angle_gamma   90.00
#
_symmetry.space_group_name_H-M   'P 1'
#
loop_
_entity.id
_entity.type
_entity.pdbx_description
1 polymer ?
#
loop_
_entity_poly.entity_id
_entity_poly.type
_entity_poly.pdbx_seq_one_letter_code
_entity_poly.pdbx_strand_id
1 'polypeptide(L)'
;MNISGEPEAYFRMSPEDWLRAEMQGEIVALVHSHPGGLPWLSEADRRLQVQSDLPWWLVCRGEIHKFRCVPHLIPGGALSTG
;
A
#
# COMPACT_ATOMS: atom_id res chain seq x y z
N MET A 1 -7.99 11.43 -5.72
CA MET A 1 -8.74 11.66 -4.45
C MET A 1 -9.14 10.30 -3.87
N ASN A 2 -9.39 10.16 -2.56
CA ASN A 2 -9.91 8.90 -2.00
C ASN A 2 -11.38 8.71 -2.44
N ILE A 3 -11.68 7.62 -3.16
CA ILE A 3 -13.03 7.31 -3.67
C ILE A 3 -13.73 6.19 -2.90
N SER A 4 -13.26 5.85 -1.70
CA SER A 4 -13.93 4.89 -0.82
C SER A 4 -15.33 5.38 -0.41
N GLY A 5 -16.29 4.46 -0.27
CA GLY A 5 -17.59 4.77 0.33
C GLY A 5 -17.53 5.03 1.85
N GLU A 6 -16.42 4.66 2.48
CA GLU A 6 -16.10 4.90 3.89
C GLU A 6 -14.67 5.48 3.96
N PRO A 7 -14.45 6.75 3.57
CA PRO A 7 -13.13 7.33 3.38
C PRO A 7 -12.36 7.58 4.69
N GLU A 8 -13.04 7.61 5.83
CA GLU A 8 -12.43 7.70 7.17
C GLU A 8 -11.83 6.37 7.63
N ALA A 9 -12.29 5.24 7.08
CA ALA A 9 -11.86 3.89 7.45
C ALA A 9 -10.98 3.23 6.38
N TYR A 10 -11.27 3.47 5.11
CA TYR A 10 -10.58 2.85 3.98
C TYR A 10 -10.21 3.86 2.92
N PHE A 11 -9.21 3.50 2.11
CA PHE A 11 -8.93 4.23 0.89
C PHE A 11 -9.19 3.39 -0.35
N ARG A 12 -9.58 4.06 -1.41
CA ARG A 12 -9.66 3.51 -2.76
C ARG A 12 -9.15 4.54 -3.74
N MET A 13 -8.27 4.13 -4.64
CA MET A 13 -7.80 4.96 -5.74
C MET A 13 -8.72 4.80 -6.94
N SER A 14 -8.95 5.88 -7.69
CA SER A 14 -9.61 5.80 -8.99
C SER A 14 -8.69 5.05 -9.98
N PRO A 15 -9.24 4.12 -10.79
CA PRO A 15 -8.46 3.48 -11.84
C PRO A 15 -7.85 4.48 -12.83
N GLU A 16 -8.54 5.58 -13.10
CA GLU A 16 -8.06 6.66 -13.98
C GLU A 16 -6.86 7.41 -13.38
N ASP A 17 -6.85 7.61 -12.05
CA ASP A 17 -5.71 8.19 -11.35
C ASP A 17 -4.48 7.26 -11.41
N TRP A 18 -4.68 5.95 -11.29
CA TRP A 18 -3.60 4.95 -11.45
C TRP A 18 -3.02 4.96 -12.86
N LEU A 19 -3.88 4.85 -13.88
CA LEU A 19 -3.48 4.87 -15.29
C LEU A 19 -2.71 6.15 -15.63
N ARG A 20 -3.17 7.30 -15.12
CA ARG A 20 -2.49 8.57 -15.34
C ARG A 20 -1.08 8.60 -14.72
N ALA A 21 -0.88 7.94 -13.58
CA ALA A 21 0.43 7.83 -12.96
C ALA A 21 1.36 6.93 -13.79
N GLU A 22 0.88 5.77 -14.25
CA GLU A 22 1.66 4.88 -15.14
C GLU A 22 2.05 5.58 -16.45
N MET A 23 1.17 6.42 -17.00
CA MET A 23 1.48 7.20 -18.21
C MET A 23 2.58 8.25 -17.99
N GLN A 24 2.84 8.66 -16.75
CA GLN A 24 3.89 9.64 -16.42
C GLN A 24 5.23 8.99 -16.08
N GLY A 25 5.26 7.68 -15.86
CA GLY A 25 6.47 6.93 -15.54
C GLY A 25 6.19 5.68 -14.71
N GLU A 26 7.26 5.05 -14.25
CA GLU A 26 7.18 3.88 -13.38
C GLU A 26 6.60 4.25 -12.01
N ILE A 27 5.57 3.53 -11.59
CA ILE A 27 5.08 3.61 -10.20
C ILE A 27 6.05 2.83 -9.33
N VAL A 28 6.77 3.53 -8.45
CA VAL A 28 7.80 2.92 -7.59
C VAL A 28 7.36 2.68 -6.15
N ALA A 29 6.21 3.25 -5.73
CA ALA A 29 5.64 3.04 -4.41
C ALA A 29 4.17 3.51 -4.36
N LEU A 30 3.41 2.94 -3.43
CA LEU A 30 2.13 3.48 -2.96
C LEU A 30 2.32 4.22 -1.65
N VAL A 31 1.67 5.38 -1.49
CA VAL A 31 1.76 6.20 -0.29
C VAL A 31 0.35 6.46 0.26
N HIS A 32 0.14 6.14 1.53
CA HIS A 32 -1.12 6.43 2.24
C HIS A 32 -0.86 6.95 3.66
N SER A 33 -1.92 7.37 4.36
CA SER A 33 -1.83 7.89 5.72
C SER A 33 -2.73 7.15 6.70
N HIS A 34 -2.31 7.08 7.96
CA HIS A 34 -3.14 6.64 9.09
C HIS A 34 -3.34 7.81 10.06
N PRO A 35 -4.34 8.68 9.85
CA PRO A 35 -4.64 9.78 10.76
C PRO A 35 -5.01 9.23 12.14
N GLY A 36 -4.23 9.57 13.18
CA GLY A 36 -4.45 9.07 14.55
C GLY A 36 -4.20 7.57 14.77
N GLY A 37 -3.85 6.83 13.71
CA GLY A 37 -3.64 5.39 13.75
C GLY A 37 -2.24 4.99 14.23
N LEU A 38 -1.89 3.74 13.92
CA LEU A 38 -0.61 3.14 14.23
C LEU A 38 0.34 3.19 13.02
N PRO A 39 1.66 3.25 13.24
CA PRO A 39 2.68 3.37 12.18
C PRO A 39 3.02 2.04 11.51
N TRP A 40 2.05 1.13 11.35
CA TRP A 40 2.21 -0.17 10.69
C TRP A 40 1.09 -0.39 9.66
N LEU A 41 1.38 -1.19 8.64
CA LEU A 41 0.38 -1.64 7.68
C LEU A 41 -0.71 -2.44 8.39
N SER A 42 -1.98 -2.13 8.09
CA SER A 42 -3.10 -2.97 8.46
C SER A 42 -3.08 -4.29 7.66
N GLU A 43 -3.95 -5.24 8.02
CA GLU A 43 -4.11 -6.47 7.25
C GLU A 43 -4.55 -6.19 5.80
N ALA A 44 -5.45 -5.23 5.62
CA ALA A 44 -5.91 -4.81 4.30
C ALA A 44 -4.77 -4.19 3.49
N ASP A 45 -3.99 -3.29 4.10
CA ASP A 45 -2.83 -2.68 3.45
C ASP A 45 -1.82 -3.74 3.02
N ARG A 46 -1.55 -4.74 3.88
CA ARG A 46 -0.58 -5.79 3.55
C ARG A 46 -1.07 -6.68 2.39
N ARG A 47 -2.35 -7.00 2.33
CA ARG A 47 -2.94 -7.74 1.19
C ARG A 47 -2.78 -6.96 -0.11
N LEU A 48 -3.12 -5.67 -0.08
CA LEU A 48 -3.00 -4.80 -1.24
C LEU A 48 -1.53 -4.55 -1.61
N GLN A 49 -0.62 -4.50 -0.63
CA GLN A 49 0.82 -4.42 -0.88
C GLN A 49 1.30 -5.60 -1.71
N VAL A 50 0.98 -6.82 -1.28
CA VAL A 50 1.34 -8.04 -2.01
C VAL A 50 0.69 -8.06 -3.40
N GLN A 51 -0.58 -7.66 -3.51
CA GLN A 51 -1.28 -7.60 -4.80
C GLN A 51 -0.66 -6.58 -5.77
N SER A 52 -0.22 -5.43 -5.27
CA SER A 52 0.41 -4.40 -6.09
C SER A 52 1.86 -4.70 -6.45
N ASP A 53 2.52 -5.59 -5.70
CA ASP A 53 3.96 -5.84 -5.75
C ASP A 53 4.84 -4.58 -5.64
N LEU A 54 4.37 -3.60 -4.87
CA LEU A 54 5.06 -2.32 -4.69
C LEU A 54 5.48 -2.10 -3.23
N PRO A 55 6.55 -1.31 -2.98
CA PRO A 55 6.78 -0.71 -1.69
C PRO A 55 5.59 0.15 -1.25
N TRP A 56 5.23 0.08 0.03
CA TRP A 56 4.18 0.92 0.61
C TRP A 56 4.77 1.85 1.65
N TRP A 57 4.50 3.14 1.55
CA TRP A 57 4.96 4.15 2.48
C TRP A 57 3.76 4.71 3.25
N LEU A 58 3.86 4.68 4.57
CA LEU A 58 2.82 5.13 5.46
C LEU A 58 3.22 6.45 6.11
N VAL A 59 2.40 7.48 5.93
CA VAL A 59 2.51 8.74 6.67
C VAL A 59 1.72 8.61 7.97
N CYS A 60 2.40 8.65 9.11
CA CYS A 60 1.77 8.54 10.43
C CYS A 60 2.50 9.45 11.41
N ARG A 61 1.75 10.26 12.17
CA ARG A 61 2.28 11.12 13.25
C ARG A 61 3.47 12.02 12.83
N GLY A 62 3.45 12.51 11.60
CA GLY A 62 4.49 13.39 11.05
C GLY A 62 5.72 12.66 10.50
N GLU A 63 5.73 11.32 10.50
CA GLU A 63 6.82 10.49 9.98
C GLU A 63 6.39 9.67 8.76
N ILE A 64 7.37 9.24 7.97
CA ILE A 64 7.17 8.34 6.82
C ILE A 64 7.81 6.99 7.13
N HIS A 65 6.98 5.94 7.23
CA HIS A 65 7.41 4.56 7.45
C HIS A 65 7.38 3.79 6.14
N LYS A 66 8.52 3.22 5.73
CA LYS A 66 8.67 2.55 4.43
C LYS A 66 8.67 1.04 4.60
N PHE A 67 7.75 0.36 3.92
CA PHE A 67 7.62 -1.09 3.93
C PHE A 67 7.99 -1.65 2.56
N ARG A 68 8.96 -2.55 2.52
CA ARG A 68 9.26 -3.33 1.31
C ARG A 68 8.14 -4.34 1.08
N CYS A 69 7.75 -4.55 -0.19
CA CYS A 69 6.95 -5.71 -0.55
C CYS A 69 7.82 -6.94 -0.33
N VAL A 70 7.49 -7.74 0.69
CA VAL A 70 8.11 -9.03 0.93
C VAL A 70 7.01 -10.08 0.97
N PRO A 71 7.15 -11.21 0.26
CA PRO A 71 6.23 -12.32 0.37
C PRO A 71 6.08 -12.78 1.83
N HIS A 72 4.95 -13.37 2.16
CA HIS A 72 4.82 -14.04 3.45
C HIS A 72 5.84 -15.18 3.54
N LEU A 73 6.48 -15.32 4.71
CA LEU A 73 7.33 -16.45 4.99
C LEU A 73 6.45 -17.70 5.12
N ILE A 74 6.61 -18.65 4.20
CA ILE A 74 5.99 -19.97 4.32
C ILE A 74 6.94 -20.86 5.14
N PRO A 75 6.44 -21.75 6.03
CA PRO A 75 7.28 -22.77 6.66
C PRO A 75 8.11 -23.52 5.61
N GLY A 76 9.44 -23.46 5.74
CA GLY A 76 10.38 -24.08 4.79
C GLY A 76 11.16 -23.13 3.87
N GLY A 77 10.93 -21.81 3.94
CA GLY A 77 11.80 -20.81 3.29
C GLY A 77 11.60 -20.63 1.78
N ALA A 78 10.65 -21.32 1.16
CA ALA A 78 10.25 -21.05 -0.21
C ALA A 78 9.41 -19.75 -0.25
N LEU A 79 9.85 -18.79 -1.07
CA LEU A 79 9.08 -17.57 -1.35
C LEU A 79 7.80 -17.98 -2.09
N SER A 80 6.65 -17.53 -1.58
CA SER A 80 5.39 -17.63 -2.31
C SER A 80 5.49 -16.80 -3.58
N THR A 81 5.80 -17.42 -4.72
CA THR A 81 5.56 -16.81 -6.02
C THR A 81 4.06 -16.89 -6.25
N GLY A 82 3.38 -15.76 -6.06
CA GLY A 82 1.99 -15.59 -6.49
C GLY A 82 1.86 -15.78 -7.99
#